data_AF-A0A7C3UTC3-F1
#
_entry.id   AF-A0A7C3UTC3-F1
#
_cell.length_a   1.000
_cell.length_b   1.000
_cell.length_c   1.000
_cell.angle_alpha   90.00
_cell.angle_beta   90.00
_cell.angle_gamma   90.00
#
_symmetry.space_group_name_H-M   'P 1'
#
loop_
_entity.id
_entity.type
_entity.pdbx_description
1 polymer ?
#
loop_
_entity_poly.entity_id
_entity_poly.type
_entity_poly.pdbx_seq_one_letter_code
_entity_poly.pdbx_strand_id
1 'polypeptide(L)' 'MKFEETFKGKNILITGHTGFKGSWLTLWLTELGANIIGYSLEPPTNPSLFEALNLK' A
#
# COMPACT_ATOMS: atom_id res chain seq x y z
N MET A 1 -20.65 -0.85 11.63
CA MET A 1 -19.73 -0.11 10.74
C MET A 1 -19.45 -0.96 9.53
N LYS A 2 -19.48 -0.39 8.33
CA LYS A 2 -18.99 -1.09 7.14
C LYS A 2 -17.46 -1.07 7.17
N PHE A 3 -16.84 -2.20 6.82
CA PHE A 3 -15.38 -2.34 6.80
C PHE A 3 -14.72 -1.26 5.94
N GLU A 4 -15.30 -0.97 4.77
CA GLU A 4 -14.83 0.05 3.82
C GLU A 4 -14.71 1.46 4.42
N GLU A 5 -15.68 1.86 5.25
CA GLU A 5 -15.67 3.17 5.90
C GLU A 5 -14.62 3.28 7.01
N THR A 6 -14.09 2.15 7.48
CA THR A 6 -13.13 2.13 8.59
C THR A 6 -11.81 2.79 8.22
N PHE A 7 -11.39 2.70 6.96
CA PHE A 7 -10.08 3.18 6.52
C PHE A 7 -10.13 4.49 5.73
N LYS A 8 -11.31 4.87 5.24
CA LYS A 8 -11.51 6.08 4.46
C LYS A 8 -11.02 7.33 5.19
N GLY A 9 -10.13 8.08 4.55
CA GLY A 9 -9.55 9.33 5.05
C GLY A 9 -8.52 9.17 6.18
N LYS A 10 -8.17 7.94 6.57
CA LYS A 10 -7.13 7.72 7.60
C LYS A 10 -5.73 7.83 7.00
N ASN A 11 -4.83 8.48 7.73
CA ASN A 11 -3.41 8.48 7.40
C ASN A 11 -2.76 7.21 7.98
N ILE A 12 -2.15 6.40 7.12
CA ILE A 12 -1.57 5.09 7.49
C ILE A 12 -0.12 5.02 7.02
N LEU A 13 0.80 4.81 7.96
CA LEU A 13 2.20 4.52 7.66
C LEU A 13 2.39 3.02 7.42
N ILE A 14 2.95 2.64 6.27
CA ILE A 14 3.31 1.26 5.93
C ILE A 14 4.83 1.17 5.77
N THR A 15 5.48 0.43 6.66
CA THR A 15 6.87 0.01 6.46
C THR A 15 6.92 -1.25 5.61
N GLY A 16 7.86 -1.32 4.67
CA GLY A 16 7.94 -2.43 3.70
C GLY A 16 6.90 -2.41 2.57
N HIS A 17 6.29 -1.25 2.26
CA HIS A 17 5.28 -1.08 1.21
C HIS A 17 5.74 -1.48 -0.22
N THR A 18 7.05 -1.47 -0.51
CA THR A 18 7.61 -1.92 -1.81
C THR A 18 7.76 -3.44 -1.94
N GLY A 19 7.60 -4.20 -0.85
CA GLY A 19 7.65 -5.67 -0.87
C GLY A 19 6.32 -6.30 -1.29
N PHE A 20 6.31 -7.58 -1.64
CA PHE A 20 5.13 -8.28 -2.17
C PHE A 20 3.85 -8.09 -1.34
N LYS A 21 3.92 -8.34 -0.02
CA LYS A 21 2.76 -8.15 0.87
C LYS A 21 2.43 -6.68 1.09
N GLY A 22 3.46 -5.83 1.18
CA GLY A 22 3.30 -4.39 1.36
C GLY A 22 2.57 -3.74 0.18
N SER A 23 2.89 -4.16 -1.05
CA SER A 23 2.24 -3.64 -2.25
C SER A 23 0.77 -4.03 -2.31
N TRP A 24 0.43 -5.29 -2.00
CA TRP A 24 -0.97 -5.71 -1.89
C TRP A 24 -1.75 -4.93 -0.81
N LEU A 25 -1.15 -4.75 0.37
CA LEU A 25 -1.78 -4.00 1.45
C LEU A 25 -1.97 -2.52 1.07
N THR A 26 -0.98 -1.92 0.42
CA THR A 26 -1.02 -0.52 -0.06
C THR A 26 -2.14 -0.35 -1.08
N LEU A 27 -2.22 -1.23 -2.09
CA LEU A 27 -3.31 -1.22 -3.07
C LEU A 27 -4.66 -1.31 -2.37
N TRP A 28 -4.85 -2.30 -1.50
CA TRP A 28 -6.13 -2.52 -0.86
C TRP A 28 -6.58 -1.34 -0.01
N LEU A 29 -5.69 -0.78 0.82
CA LEU A 29 -6.04 0.37 1.66
C LEU A 29 -6.25 1.66 0.84
N THR A 30 -5.54 1.82 -0.27
CA THR A 30 -5.75 2.93 -1.20
C THR A 30 -7.14 2.85 -1.84
N GLU A 31 -7.56 1.67 -2.30
CA GLU A 31 -8.92 1.44 -2.84
C GLU A 31 -10.02 1.69 -1.79
N LEU A 32 -9.73 1.49 -0.50
CA LEU A 32 -10.63 1.82 0.61
C LEU A 32 -10.60 3.32 0.99
N GLY A 33 -9.84 4.14 0.26
CA GLY A 33 -9.77 5.59 0.43
C GLY A 33 -8.88 6.06 1.59
N ALA A 34 -7.93 5.23 2.04
CA ALA A 34 -6.92 5.66 3.01
C ALA A 34 -5.81 6.49 2.35
N ASN A 35 -5.18 7.37 3.13
CA ASN A 35 -4.00 8.12 2.72
C ASN A 35 -2.74 7.36 3.18
N ILE A 36 -2.01 6.76 2.25
CA ILE A 36 -0.85 5.92 2.57
C ILE A 36 0.43 6.75 2.57
N ILE A 37 1.28 6.51 3.58
CA ILE A 37 2.65 6.99 3.67
C ILE A 37 3.54 5.74 3.66
N GLY A 38 4.35 5.58 2.62
CA GLY A 38 5.24 4.43 2.46
C GLY A 38 6.65 4.71 2.99
N TYR A 39 7.27 3.73 3.67
CA TYR A 39 8.70 3.75 3.98
C TYR A 39 9.32 2.39 3.76
N SER A 40 10.29 2.27 2.85
CA SER A 40 10.93 1.00 2.52
C SER A 40 12.30 1.20 1.89
N LEU A 41 13.06 0.11 1.82
CA LEU A 41 14.15 0.01 0.86
C LEU A 41 13.57 -0.13 -0.57
N GLU A 42 14.45 -0.12 -1.55
CA GLU A 42 14.10 -0.42 -2.95
C GLU A 42 13.35 -1.75 -3.08
N PRO A 43 12.46 -1.90 -4.08
CA PRO A 43 11.75 -3.15 -4.32
C PRO A 43 12.73 -4.35 -4.44
N PRO A 44 12.45 -5.49 -3.78
CA PRO A 44 13.43 -6.57 -3.64
C PRO A 44 13.56 -7.49 -4.88
N THR A 45 12.75 -7.32 -5.91
CA THR A 45 12.72 -8.18 -7.11
C THR A 45 12.53 -7.37 -8.40
N ASN A 46 12.94 -7.92 -9.55
CA ASN A 46 12.64 -7.37 -10.88
C ASN A 46 12.07 -8.47 -11.79
N PRO A 47 10.80 -8.40 -12.23
CA PRO A 47 9.84 -7.33 -11.91
C PRO A 47 9.43 -7.34 -10.42
N SER A 48 9.06 -6.16 -9.90
CA SER A 48 8.44 -6.04 -8.58
C SER A 48 6.91 -5.91 -8.70
N LEU A 49 6.18 -6.40 -7.70
CA LEU A 49 4.73 -6.18 -7.65
C LEU A 49 4.40 -4.70 -7.45
N PHE A 50 5.22 -3.98 -6.70
CA PHE A 50 5.07 -2.54 -6.46
C PHE A 50 4.99 -1.76 -7.77
N GLU A 51 5.93 -1.99 -8.68
CA GLU A 51 5.96 -1.38 -10.00
C GLU A 51 4.80 -1.89 -10.89
N ALA A 52 4.52 -3.19 -10.87
CA ALA A 52 3.44 -3.78 -11.67
C ALA A 52 2.05 -3.19 -11.31
N LEU A 53 1.85 -2.79 -10.05
CA LEU A 53 0.64 -2.14 -9.56
C LEU A 53 0.64 -0.61 -9.75
N ASN A 54 1.70 -0.03 -10.34
CA ASN A 54 1.89 1.42 -10.50
C ASN A 54 1.76 2.20 -9.19
N LEU A 55 2.22 1.61 -8.08
CA LEU A 55 2.25 2.27 -6.77
C LEU A 55 3.39 3.28 -6.70
N LYS A 56 3.26 4.28 -5.82
CA LYS A 56 4.21 5.39 -5.63
C LYS A 56 4.61 5.55 -4.19
#